data_AF-A0A4Q1A0D3-F1
#
_entry.id   AF-A0A4Q1A0D3-F1
#
_cell.length_a   1.000
_cell.length_b   1.000
_cell.length_c   1.000
_cell.angle_alpha   90.00
_cell.angle_beta   90.00
_cell.angle_gamma   90.00
#
_symmetry.space_group_name_H-M   'P 1'
#
loop_
_entity.id
_entity.type
_entity.pdbx_description
1 polymer ?
#
loop_
_entity_poly.entity_id
_entity_poly.type
_entity_poly.pdbx_seq_one_letter_code
_entity_poly.pdbx_strand_id
1 'polypeptide(L)'
;MKVLFLVVLLISSLIALPNEFDRETYNKGEKVFDNKCSECHVKSMDIQLLMKNFIEEDNKLLNLKAPTGNEISFRLKSQIGSRDDIEFQLLEAMDFVKDYLYNPNKAKTICLEGVIKHFDTMPSMKGKISEEEIKDVTFFLYFLEGFNGVNKYYHNEEEF
;
A
#
# COMPACT_ATOMS: atom_id res chain seq x y z
N MET A 1 -23.96 27.17 46.14
CA MET A 1 -23.42 25.94 45.52
C MET A 1 -24.37 25.49 44.41
N LYS A 2 -24.01 25.71 43.15
CA LYS A 2 -24.67 25.06 42.00
C LYS A 2 -23.52 24.55 41.12
N VAL A 3 -23.15 23.30 41.36
CA VAL A 3 -22.17 22.59 40.52
C VAL A 3 -22.88 22.28 39.22
N LEU A 4 -22.54 23.01 38.17
CA LEU A 4 -22.99 22.75 36.81
C LEU A 4 -22.16 21.57 36.29
N PHE A 5 -22.76 20.37 36.21
CA PHE A 5 -22.14 19.23 35.57
C PHE A 5 -22.01 19.52 34.06
N LEU A 6 -20.80 19.87 33.64
CA LEU A 6 -20.43 19.92 32.23
C LEU A 6 -20.19 18.47 31.78
N VAL A 7 -21.23 17.80 31.27
CA VAL A 7 -21.08 16.51 30.58
C VAL A 7 -20.45 16.81 29.22
N VAL A 8 -19.12 16.78 29.16
CA VAL A 8 -18.39 16.73 27.89
C VAL A 8 -18.62 15.34 27.32
N LEU A 9 -19.59 15.22 26.42
CA LEU A 9 -19.64 14.11 25.47
C LEU A 9 -18.40 14.24 24.57
N LEU A 10 -17.32 13.56 24.94
CA LEU A 10 -16.24 13.23 24.02
C LEU A 10 -16.87 12.36 22.92
N ILE A 11 -17.32 13.00 21.85
CA ILE A 11 -17.56 12.34 20.57
C ILE A 11 -16.15 12.01 20.08
N SER A 12 -15.61 10.87 20.50
CA SER A 12 -14.50 10.28 19.79
C SER A 12 -14.99 10.06 18.37
N SER A 13 -14.39 10.75 17.42
CA SER A 13 -14.52 10.42 16.01
C SER A 13 -13.97 9.02 15.81
N LEU A 14 -14.81 8.01 16.05
CA LEU A 14 -14.59 6.64 15.66
C LEU A 14 -14.59 6.62 14.14
N ILE A 15 -13.42 6.86 13.56
CA ILE A 15 -13.15 6.62 12.15
C ILE A 15 -13.18 5.09 12.01
N ALA A 16 -14.36 4.55 11.69
CA ALA A 16 -14.56 3.13 11.49
C ALA A 16 -13.78 2.69 10.25
N LEU A 17 -12.90 1.70 10.43
CA LEU A 17 -12.20 1.05 9.33
C LEU A 17 -13.21 0.39 8.37
N PRO A 18 -12.85 0.18 7.08
CA PRO A 18 -13.67 -0.63 6.18
C PRO A 18 -13.98 -1.98 6.82
N ASN A 19 -15.17 -2.52 6.55
CA ASN A 19 -15.59 -3.81 7.15
C ASN A 19 -14.68 -4.96 6.71
N GLU A 20 -14.04 -4.82 5.55
CA GLU A 20 -13.11 -5.76 4.94
C GLU A 20 -11.73 -5.71 5.61
N PHE A 21 -11.43 -4.67 6.40
CA PHE A 21 -10.16 -4.56 7.09
C PHE A 21 -10.06 -5.56 8.25
N ASP A 22 -9.09 -6.47 8.16
CA ASP A 22 -8.72 -7.40 9.21
C ASP A 22 -7.28 -7.14 9.65
N ARG A 23 -7.10 -6.85 10.94
CA ARG A 23 -5.81 -6.49 11.51
C ARG A 23 -4.84 -7.66 11.53
N GLU A 24 -5.34 -8.88 11.74
CA GLU A 24 -4.47 -10.06 11.79
C GLU A 24 -3.85 -10.32 10.40
N THR A 25 -4.67 -10.30 9.36
CA THR A 25 -4.25 -10.46 7.96
C THR A 25 -3.31 -9.33 7.53
N TYR A 26 -3.63 -8.07 7.89
CA TYR A 26 -2.74 -6.94 7.63
C TYR A 26 -1.33 -7.16 8.22
N ASN A 27 -1.25 -7.57 9.49
CA ASN A 27 0.02 -7.80 10.17
C ASN A 27 0.79 -9.01 9.62
N LYS A 28 0.09 -10.05 9.14
CA LYS A 28 0.72 -11.18 8.43
C LYS A 28 1.32 -10.70 7.11
N GLY A 29 0.57 -9.92 6.35
CA GLY A 29 1.02 -9.34 5.08
C GLY A 29 2.22 -8.42 5.22
N GLU A 30 2.25 -7.59 6.26
CA GLU A 30 3.41 -6.75 6.56
C GLU A 30 4.66 -7.58 6.83
N LYS A 31 4.55 -8.68 7.58
CA LYS A 31 5.67 -9.61 7.80
C LYS A 31 6.15 -10.26 6.51
N VAL A 32 5.24 -10.62 5.60
CA VAL A 32 5.61 -11.15 4.28
C VAL A 32 6.37 -10.08 3.49
N PHE A 33 5.88 -8.83 3.48
CA PHE A 33 6.55 -7.70 2.83
C PHE A 33 7.97 -7.51 3.37
N ASP A 34 8.10 -7.44 4.70
CA ASP A 34 9.39 -7.21 5.36
C ASP A 34 10.39 -8.33 5.09
N ASN A 35 9.94 -9.58 5.00
CA ASN A 35 10.81 -10.73 4.77
C ASN A 35 11.15 -10.98 3.30
N LYS A 36 10.28 -10.60 2.36
CA LYS A 36 10.38 -11.02 0.94
C LYS A 36 10.40 -9.89 -0.08
N CYS A 37 9.99 -8.68 0.30
CA CYS A 37 9.85 -7.54 -0.62
C CYS A 37 10.81 -6.39 -0.27
N SER A 38 11.14 -6.23 1.01
CA SER A 38 11.94 -5.11 1.52
C SER A 38 13.40 -5.07 1.09
N GLU A 39 13.91 -6.09 0.38
CA GLU A 39 15.25 -6.01 -0.23
C GLU A 39 15.31 -4.92 -1.33
N CYS A 40 14.18 -4.69 -1.99
CA CYS A 40 14.04 -3.76 -3.12
C CYS A 40 13.02 -2.66 -2.88
N HIS A 41 11.91 -2.98 -2.21
CA HIS A 41 10.80 -2.05 -2.00
C HIS A 41 10.92 -1.37 -0.64
N VAL A 42 11.03 -0.04 -0.63
CA VAL A 42 10.84 0.73 0.61
C VAL A 42 9.35 0.73 0.95
N LYS A 43 9.00 0.40 2.21
CA LYS A 43 7.60 0.25 2.65
C LYS A 43 6.76 1.49 2.36
N SER A 44 7.19 2.66 2.84
CA SER A 44 6.51 3.92 2.61
C SER A 44 7.51 5.08 2.55
N MET A 45 7.17 6.12 1.81
CA MET A 45 7.94 7.35 1.71
C MET A 45 7.05 8.55 1.39
N ASP A 46 7.43 9.72 1.90
CA ASP A 46 6.73 10.98 1.61
C ASP A 46 6.59 11.23 0.09
N ILE A 47 5.40 11.67 -0.33
CA ILE A 47 5.09 11.88 -1.74
C ILE A 47 5.93 12.99 -2.35
N GLN A 48 6.20 14.07 -1.61
CA GLN A 48 6.97 15.20 -2.14
C GLN A 48 8.42 14.78 -2.36
N LEU A 49 8.96 13.94 -1.47
CA LEU A 49 10.28 13.34 -1.64
C LEU A 49 10.33 12.40 -2.86
N LEU A 50 9.31 11.56 -3.05
CA LEU A 50 9.22 10.66 -4.22
C LEU A 50 9.07 11.45 -5.54
N MET A 51 8.21 12.49 -5.55
CA MET A 51 8.03 13.37 -6.70
C MET A 51 9.35 14.05 -7.06
N LYS A 52 10.03 14.64 -6.08
CA LYS A 52 11.36 15.22 -6.30
C LYS A 52 12.32 14.18 -6.88
N ASN A 53 12.38 13.00 -6.29
CA ASN A 53 13.28 11.94 -6.74
C ASN A 53 13.05 11.52 -8.20
N PHE A 54 11.81 11.22 -8.59
CA PHE A 54 11.54 10.70 -9.94
C PHE A 54 11.37 11.78 -11.01
N ILE A 55 10.83 12.95 -10.66
CA ILE A 55 10.51 14.02 -11.62
C ILE A 55 11.70 14.96 -11.80
N GLU A 56 12.36 15.37 -10.71
CA GLU A 56 13.42 16.38 -10.75
C GLU A 56 14.82 15.73 -10.81
N GLU A 57 15.02 14.64 -10.09
CA GLU A 57 16.36 14.07 -9.84
C GLU A 57 16.63 12.76 -10.60
N ASP A 58 15.71 12.30 -11.45
CA ASP A 58 15.88 11.10 -12.30
C ASP A 58 16.29 9.83 -11.50
N ASN A 59 15.70 9.68 -10.30
CA ASN A 59 15.99 8.64 -9.29
C ASN A 59 17.41 8.68 -8.68
N LYS A 60 18.20 9.74 -8.88
CA LYS A 60 19.57 9.86 -8.35
C LYS A 60 19.63 10.27 -6.88
N LEU A 61 18.56 10.90 -6.38
CA LEU A 61 18.48 11.34 -4.98
C LEU A 61 18.38 10.16 -4.02
N LEU A 62 17.46 9.23 -4.29
CA LEU A 62 17.16 8.11 -3.40
C LEU A 62 17.75 6.78 -3.88
N ASN A 63 18.09 6.67 -5.17
CA ASN A 63 18.60 5.44 -5.78
C ASN A 63 17.70 4.23 -5.49
N LEU A 64 16.37 4.43 -5.60
CA LEU A 64 15.41 3.37 -5.37
C LEU A 64 15.60 2.26 -6.41
N LYS A 65 15.36 1.01 -6.00
CA LYS A 65 15.46 -0.16 -6.88
C LYS A 65 14.11 -0.63 -7.43
N ALA A 66 13.03 -0.18 -6.80
CA ALA A 66 11.66 -0.51 -7.15
C ALA A 66 10.70 0.59 -6.60
N PRO A 67 9.44 0.63 -7.06
CA PRO A 67 8.43 1.53 -6.49
C PRO A 67 8.22 1.24 -5.00
N THR A 68 7.88 2.25 -4.21
CA THR A 68 7.61 2.04 -2.78
C THR A 68 6.27 1.33 -2.54
N GLY A 69 6.09 0.74 -1.35
CA GLY A 69 4.84 0.08 -0.98
C GLY A 69 3.64 1.01 -1.05
N ASN A 70 3.77 2.28 -0.62
CA ASN A 70 2.69 3.27 -0.71
C ASN A 70 2.38 3.72 -2.16
N GLU A 71 3.37 3.71 -3.08
CA GLU A 71 3.11 3.87 -4.51
C GLU A 71 2.28 2.71 -5.06
N ILE A 72 2.70 1.47 -4.76
CA ILE A 72 2.00 0.25 -5.19
C ILE A 72 0.58 0.23 -4.63
N SER A 73 0.41 0.55 -3.35
CA SER A 73 -0.88 0.65 -2.67
C SER A 73 -1.84 1.59 -3.40
N PHE A 74 -1.38 2.81 -3.70
CA PHE A 74 -2.19 3.79 -4.42
C PHE A 74 -2.61 3.26 -5.80
N ARG A 75 -1.72 2.56 -6.50
CA ARG A 75 -2.01 2.00 -7.83
C ARG A 75 -2.97 0.83 -7.78
N LEU A 76 -2.84 -0.09 -6.83
CA LEU A 76 -3.80 -1.19 -6.65
C LEU A 76 -5.21 -0.63 -6.46
N LYS A 77 -5.38 0.36 -5.57
CA LYS A 77 -6.69 1.00 -5.30
C LYS A 77 -7.24 1.84 -6.46
N SER A 78 -6.38 2.36 -7.34
CA SER A 78 -6.80 3.30 -8.39
C SER A 78 -6.86 2.71 -9.79
N GLN A 79 -6.27 1.55 -10.04
CA GLN A 79 -6.15 0.96 -11.37
C GLN A 79 -6.76 -0.44 -11.49
N ILE A 80 -7.01 -1.12 -10.37
CA ILE A 80 -7.59 -2.46 -10.36
C ILE A 80 -9.00 -2.37 -9.79
N GLY A 81 -9.97 -2.97 -10.47
CA GLY A 81 -11.33 -3.12 -9.98
C GLY A 81 -12.11 -1.83 -9.72
N SER A 82 -13.24 -1.98 -9.03
CA SER A 82 -14.11 -0.88 -8.62
C SER A 82 -13.86 -0.47 -7.18
N ARG A 83 -13.67 0.83 -6.95
CA ARG A 83 -13.50 1.40 -5.59
C ARG A 83 -14.77 1.38 -4.74
N ASP A 84 -15.92 1.14 -5.37
CA ASP A 84 -17.22 1.08 -4.70
C ASP A 84 -17.52 -0.33 -4.15
N ASP A 85 -16.68 -1.32 -4.48
CA ASP A 85 -16.79 -2.72 -4.04
C ASP A 85 -15.41 -3.22 -3.59
N ILE A 86 -15.05 -2.90 -2.34
CA ILE A 86 -13.73 -3.22 -1.78
C ILE A 86 -13.49 -4.73 -1.73
N GLU A 87 -14.52 -5.52 -1.42
CA GLU A 87 -14.43 -6.97 -1.36
C GLU A 87 -14.01 -7.54 -2.72
N PHE A 88 -14.70 -7.14 -3.79
CA PHE A 88 -14.36 -7.61 -5.14
C PHE A 88 -13.04 -7.03 -5.64
N GLN A 89 -12.76 -5.76 -5.34
CA GLN A 89 -11.50 -5.10 -5.69
C GLN A 89 -10.28 -5.80 -5.08
N LEU A 90 -10.39 -6.29 -3.84
CA LEU A 90 -9.34 -7.06 -3.18
C LEU A 90 -9.05 -8.38 -3.92
N LEU A 91 -10.08 -9.08 -4.41
CA LEU A 91 -9.90 -10.32 -5.18
C LEU A 91 -9.16 -10.03 -6.50
N GLU A 92 -9.57 -8.98 -7.22
CA GLU A 92 -8.93 -8.56 -8.47
C GLU A 92 -7.47 -8.11 -8.22
N ALA A 93 -7.21 -7.42 -7.11
CA ALA A 93 -5.87 -7.04 -6.71
C ALA A 93 -5.00 -8.27 -6.41
N MET A 94 -5.54 -9.29 -5.72
CA MET A 94 -4.83 -10.54 -5.45
C MET A 94 -4.49 -11.29 -6.73
N ASP A 95 -5.41 -11.37 -7.69
CA ASP A 95 -5.16 -12.01 -8.98
C ASP A 95 -4.09 -11.25 -9.79
N PHE A 96 -4.18 -9.92 -9.82
CA PHE A 96 -3.17 -9.08 -10.46
C PHE A 96 -1.78 -9.29 -9.84
N VAL A 97 -1.67 -9.19 -8.50
CA VAL A 97 -0.39 -9.33 -7.80
C VAL A 97 0.17 -10.74 -7.98
N LYS A 98 -0.68 -11.78 -7.96
CA LYS A 98 -0.26 -13.16 -8.23
C LYS A 98 0.33 -13.33 -9.62
N ASP A 99 -0.34 -12.84 -10.68
CA ASP A 99 0.22 -12.91 -12.04
C ASP A 99 1.52 -12.12 -12.14
N TYR A 100 1.57 -10.91 -11.58
CA TYR A 100 2.75 -10.05 -11.67
C TYR A 100 3.95 -10.64 -10.90
N LEU A 101 3.73 -11.27 -9.74
CA LEU A 101 4.79 -11.92 -8.97
C LEU A 101 5.33 -13.18 -9.68
N TYR A 102 4.46 -13.95 -10.34
CA TYR A 102 4.88 -15.17 -11.03
C TYR A 102 5.46 -14.90 -12.42
N ASN A 103 4.87 -13.95 -13.15
CA ASN A 103 5.19 -13.62 -14.54
C ASN A 103 5.43 -12.11 -14.71
N PRO A 104 6.43 -11.54 -14.00
CA PRO A 104 6.65 -10.10 -14.00
C PRO A 104 6.95 -9.59 -15.40
N ASN A 105 6.22 -8.54 -15.80
CA ASN A 105 6.38 -7.90 -17.09
C ASN A 105 6.11 -6.41 -16.94
N LYS A 106 7.10 -5.57 -17.29
CA LYS A 106 6.97 -4.11 -17.27
C LYS A 106 5.76 -3.61 -18.05
N ALA A 107 5.40 -4.25 -19.16
CA ALA A 107 4.24 -3.85 -19.96
C ALA A 107 2.89 -4.11 -19.27
N LYS A 108 2.87 -4.93 -18.21
CA LYS A 108 1.68 -5.19 -17.38
C LYS A 108 1.64 -4.35 -16.10
N THR A 109 2.60 -3.46 -15.89
CA THR A 109 2.65 -2.69 -14.65
C THR A 109 1.48 -1.72 -14.54
N ILE A 110 0.99 -1.53 -13.32
CA ILE A 110 0.00 -0.51 -12.96
C ILE A 110 0.65 0.81 -12.52
N CYS A 111 1.99 0.84 -12.41
CA CYS A 111 2.73 2.04 -12.01
C CYS A 111 2.93 3.00 -13.19
N LEU A 112 3.20 4.27 -12.89
CA LEU A 112 3.40 5.29 -13.94
C LEU A 112 4.65 4.98 -14.76
N GLU A 113 4.58 5.28 -16.06
CA GLU A 113 5.73 5.22 -16.97
C GLU A 113 6.93 6.01 -16.45
N GLY A 114 6.68 7.22 -15.94
CA GLY A 114 7.70 8.09 -15.35
C GLY A 114 8.41 7.52 -14.12
N VAL A 115 7.82 6.51 -13.46
CA VAL A 115 8.43 5.80 -12.32
C VAL A 115 9.09 4.51 -12.79
N ILE A 116 8.38 3.68 -13.56
CA ILE A 116 8.88 2.35 -13.96
C ILE A 116 10.08 2.40 -14.90
N LYS A 117 10.29 3.53 -15.59
CA LYS A 117 11.42 3.70 -16.52
C LYS A 117 12.78 3.60 -15.79
N HIS A 118 12.79 3.82 -14.49
CA HIS A 118 14.00 3.81 -13.65
C HIS A 118 14.38 2.42 -13.12
N PHE A 119 13.52 1.41 -13.29
CA PHE A 119 13.71 0.09 -12.67
C PHE A 119 13.85 -0.97 -13.73
N ASP A 120 14.53 -2.06 -13.41
CA ASP A 120 14.53 -3.29 -14.21
C ASP A 120 13.24 -4.10 -14.00
N THR A 121 13.04 -5.12 -14.82
CA THR A 121 11.89 -6.02 -14.64
C THR A 121 12.09 -6.78 -13.34
N MET A 122 11.06 -6.78 -12.48
CA MET A 122 11.08 -7.51 -11.21
C MET A 122 11.45 -8.99 -11.45
N PRO A 123 12.29 -9.60 -10.59
CA PRO A 123 12.53 -11.04 -10.64
C PRO A 123 11.27 -11.85 -10.32
N SER A 124 11.08 -13.00 -10.98
CA SER A 124 9.96 -13.89 -10.65
C SER A 124 10.09 -14.43 -9.21
N MET A 125 8.96 -14.43 -8.51
CA MET A 125 8.79 -14.99 -7.17
C MET A 125 8.14 -16.37 -7.19
N LYS A 126 7.90 -16.96 -8.37
CA LYS A 126 7.33 -18.30 -8.50
C LYS A 126 8.21 -19.32 -7.78
N GLY A 127 7.61 -20.06 -6.83
CA GLY A 127 8.32 -21.02 -5.98
C GLY A 127 9.06 -20.41 -4.77
N LYS A 128 9.08 -19.08 -4.63
CA LYS A 128 9.68 -18.38 -3.47
C LYS A 128 8.62 -17.79 -2.52
N ILE A 129 7.38 -17.69 -2.98
CA ILE A 129 6.23 -17.18 -2.22
C ILE A 129 5.01 -18.09 -2.47
N SER A 130 4.29 -18.42 -1.40
CA SER A 130 3.07 -19.22 -1.46
C SER A 130 1.87 -18.37 -1.89
N GLU A 131 0.77 -19.00 -2.31
CA GLU A 131 -0.46 -18.25 -2.64
C GLU A 131 -1.07 -17.57 -1.41
N GLU A 132 -0.95 -18.16 -0.22
CA GLU A 132 -1.40 -17.55 1.04
C GLU A 132 -0.59 -16.30 1.37
N GLU A 133 0.74 -16.37 1.25
CA GLU A 133 1.61 -15.21 1.45
C GLU A 133 1.34 -14.10 0.42
N ILE A 134 0.98 -14.46 -0.82
CA ILE A 134 0.57 -13.48 -1.84
C ILE A 134 -0.72 -12.77 -1.42
N LYS A 135 -1.71 -13.51 -0.91
CA LYS A 135 -2.96 -12.92 -0.42
C LYS A 135 -2.70 -11.95 0.73
N ASP A 136 -1.92 -12.40 1.72
CA ASP A 136 -1.58 -11.60 2.89
C ASP A 136 -0.82 -10.32 2.50
N VAL A 137 0.24 -10.41 1.68
CA VAL A 137 1.01 -9.23 1.27
C VAL A 137 0.20 -8.29 0.38
N THR A 138 -0.70 -8.81 -0.45
CA THR A 138 -1.60 -7.97 -1.25
C THR A 138 -2.58 -7.23 -0.37
N PHE A 139 -3.14 -7.89 0.65
CA PHE A 139 -4.02 -7.28 1.63
C PHE A 139 -3.31 -6.15 2.39
N PHE A 140 -2.09 -6.41 2.85
CA PHE A 140 -1.24 -5.39 3.45
C PHE A 140 -1.00 -4.22 2.49
N LEU A 141 -0.55 -4.45 1.27
CA LEU A 141 -0.30 -3.38 0.29
C LEU A 141 -1.56 -2.59 -0.04
N TYR A 142 -2.73 -3.24 -0.15
CA TYR A 142 -3.98 -2.57 -0.45
C TYR A 142 -4.38 -1.58 0.66
N PHE A 143 -4.29 -2.02 1.93
CA PHE A 143 -4.64 -1.20 3.09
C PHE A 143 -3.49 -0.34 3.62
N LEU A 144 -2.26 -0.55 3.15
CA LEU A 144 -1.15 0.35 3.40
C LEU A 144 -1.56 1.76 2.95
N GLU A 145 -1.13 2.76 3.69
CA GLU A 145 -1.45 4.12 3.35
C GLU A 145 -0.80 4.52 2.03
N GLY A 146 -1.61 5.00 1.10
CA GLY A 146 -1.15 5.55 -0.18
C GLY A 146 -1.06 7.07 -0.14
N PHE A 147 -0.98 7.71 -1.30
CA PHE A 147 -0.88 9.17 -1.38
C PHE A 147 -2.21 9.90 -1.10
N ASN A 148 -2.09 11.15 -0.59
CA ASN A 148 -3.16 12.15 -0.48
C ASN A 148 -4.42 11.69 0.29
N GLY A 149 -4.27 10.93 1.38
CA GLY A 149 -5.43 10.52 2.18
C GLY A 149 -6.40 9.60 1.42
N VAL A 150 -5.93 8.91 0.37
CA VAL A 150 -6.63 7.74 -0.22
C VAL A 150 -6.63 6.56 0.77
N ASN A 151 -6.07 6.75 1.96
CA ASN A 151 -6.55 6.13 3.17
C ASN A 151 -6.87 7.22 4.22
N LYS A 152 -8.09 7.80 4.24
CA LYS A 152 -8.53 8.74 5.30
C LYS A 152 -8.57 8.10 6.70
N TYR A 153 -8.08 6.87 6.83
CA TYR A 153 -8.18 6.01 7.98
C TYR A 153 -6.82 5.74 8.65
N TYR A 154 -5.68 6.21 8.09
CA TYR A 154 -4.37 5.75 8.56
C TYR A 154 -3.20 6.74 8.70
N HIS A 155 -3.38 8.06 8.65
CA HIS A 155 -2.35 9.00 9.13
C HIS A 155 -2.78 9.74 10.40
N ASN A 156 -2.33 9.26 11.57
CA ASN A 156 -1.78 10.13 12.62
C ASN A 156 -0.92 9.33 13.62
N GLU A 157 0.40 9.50 13.56
CA GLU A 157 1.34 8.97 14.58
C GLU A 157 1.33 9.81 15.87
N GLU A 158 0.55 10.89 15.95
CA GLU A 158 0.38 11.72 17.16
C GLU A 158 -0.81 11.30 18.06
N GLU A 159 -1.47 10.17 17.79
CA GLU A 159 -2.61 9.67 18.59
C GLU A 159 -2.32 8.39 19.42
N PHE A 160 -1.08 8.18 19.85
CA PHE A 160 -0.73 7.23 20.93
C PHE A 160 -0.12 7.94 22.14
#